data_AF-A0A813J8P6-F1
#
_entry.id   AF-A0A813J8P6-F1
#
_cell.length_a   1.000
_cell.length_b   1.000
_cell.length_c   1.000
_cell.angle_alpha   90.00
_cell.angle_beta   90.00
_cell.angle_gamma   90.00
#
_symmetry.space_group_name_H-M   'P 1'
#
loop_
_entity.id
_entity.type
_entity.pdbx_description
1 polymer ?
#
loop_
_entity_poly.entity_id
_entity_poly.type
_entity_poly.pdbx_seq_one_letter_code
_entity_poly.pdbx_strand_id
1 'polypeptide(L)'
;MKAGHYGSAVGMAAGLGTAGLCSDLLITVVLLTLLVMIPSGIFALVSWVLISVQLYQHPELRMFLLGSTTVVVLLVGIAALLARGRWLRKGGRVGGGERLFKGFAWWSALFALSLSALVAGSVIGTGNYNDNFRQYYEVSTLQVYPDVNPARTQGQQLLDAGVVTFEMGSALDVNRSMGFTSKQTYCVAPIIAPSTQALPAVFDFWAAGTNCCSSGGNDFRCGAYDNSMARGGLRLMDQDATNFKLAVQQAQVAYHIKSAHPLFFEWVSDPISELNAKKDQGLSVYKRSVCLAVGVTLGIVSIGFVYFWLSRHTD
;
A
#
# COMPACT_ATOMS: atom_id res chain seq x y z
N MET A 1 -81.23 45.14 17.67
CA MET A 1 -80.34 45.74 18.68
C MET A 1 -79.69 44.61 19.47
N LYS A 2 -78.34 44.65 19.58
CA LYS A 2 -77.42 43.90 20.48
C LYS A 2 -77.32 42.38 20.24
N ALA A 3 -76.24 41.76 19.73
CA ALA A 3 -74.76 41.86 19.83
C ALA A 3 -74.12 40.97 20.93
N GLY A 4 -73.08 40.22 20.54
CA GLY A 4 -72.01 39.60 21.36
C GLY A 4 -72.30 38.18 21.89
N HIS A 5 -71.44 37.17 21.86
CA HIS A 5 -70.00 37.08 21.61
C HIS A 5 -69.62 35.65 21.15
N TYR A 6 -68.89 35.54 20.03
CA TYR A 6 -68.01 34.38 19.76
C TYR A 6 -66.62 34.75 20.31
N GLY A 7 -66.19 34.04 21.35
CA GLY A 7 -64.84 34.15 21.91
C GLY A 7 -63.84 33.40 21.02
N SER A 8 -62.96 34.18 20.39
CA SER A 8 -61.78 33.73 19.65
C SER A 8 -60.74 33.12 20.61
N ALA A 9 -60.31 31.88 20.35
CA ALA A 9 -59.09 31.32 20.92
C ALA A 9 -58.00 31.31 19.83
N VAL A 10 -57.54 32.50 19.45
CA VAL A 10 -56.26 32.69 18.77
C VAL A 10 -55.20 32.86 19.85
N GLY A 11 -54.26 31.92 19.91
CA GLY A 11 -53.02 32.10 20.65
C GLY A 11 -52.57 30.85 21.39
N MET A 12 -51.80 29.99 20.71
CA MET A 12 -50.64 29.25 21.26
C MET A 12 -50.12 28.26 20.20
N ALA A 13 -49.41 28.75 19.20
CA ALA A 13 -48.65 27.90 18.28
C ALA A 13 -47.37 28.61 17.78
N ALA A 14 -46.64 29.27 18.67
CA ALA A 14 -45.41 29.99 18.32
C ALA A 14 -44.20 29.66 19.22
N GLY A 15 -44.20 28.50 19.89
CA GLY A 15 -43.15 28.13 20.86
C GLY A 15 -42.36 26.85 20.58
N LEU A 16 -42.80 25.96 19.68
CA LEU A 16 -42.16 24.65 19.45
C LEU A 16 -41.25 24.57 18.21
N GLY A 17 -41.13 25.64 17.42
CA GLY A 17 -40.47 25.59 16.11
C GLY A 17 -38.93 25.67 16.13
N THR A 18 -38.32 26.34 17.11
CA THR A 18 -36.88 26.66 17.09
C THR A 18 -36.00 25.58 17.73
N ALA A 19 -36.49 24.90 18.79
CA ALA A 19 -35.77 23.81 19.43
C ALA A 19 -35.74 22.52 18.58
N GLY A 20 -36.81 22.25 17.82
CA GLY A 20 -36.89 21.10 16.90
C GLY A 20 -35.96 21.24 15.68
N LEU A 21 -35.89 22.43 15.09
CA LEU A 21 -35.00 22.69 13.94
C LEU A 21 -33.51 22.49 14.29
N CYS A 22 -33.09 22.88 15.50
CA CYS A 22 -31.72 22.73 15.96
C CYS A 22 -31.34 21.26 16.16
N SER A 23 -32.26 20.44 16.70
CA SER A 23 -32.05 19.00 16.92
C SER A 23 -31.94 18.22 15.60
N ASP A 24 -32.80 18.51 14.62
CA ASP A 24 -32.79 17.82 13.32
C ASP A 24 -31.57 18.20 12.46
N LEU A 25 -31.11 19.46 12.55
CA LEU A 25 -29.90 19.91 11.88
C LEU A 25 -28.66 19.21 12.46
N LEU A 26 -28.57 19.12 13.80
CA LEU A 26 -27.45 18.47 14.48
C LEU A 26 -27.36 16.99 14.12
N ILE A 27 -28.48 16.26 14.11
CA ILE A 27 -28.53 14.85 13.71
C ILE A 27 -28.05 14.68 12.26
N THR A 28 -28.49 15.56 11.35
CA THR A 28 -28.10 15.49 9.93
C THR A 28 -26.60 15.72 9.77
N VAL A 29 -26.03 16.72 10.44
CA VAL A 29 -24.58 17.00 10.42
C VAL A 29 -23.79 15.81 10.96
N VAL A 30 -24.21 15.21 12.08
CA VAL A 30 -23.56 14.02 12.65
C VAL A 30 -23.60 12.83 11.69
N LEU A 31 -24.74 12.59 11.02
CA LEU A 31 -24.86 11.48 10.09
C LEU A 31 -23.99 11.67 8.83
N LEU A 32 -23.83 12.91 8.35
CA LEU A 32 -22.97 13.22 7.22
C LEU A 32 -21.48 13.12 7.59
N THR A 33 -21.08 13.58 8.79
CA THR A 33 -19.69 13.46 9.23
C THR A 33 -19.28 12.01 9.42
N LEU A 34 -20.16 11.16 9.98
CA LEU A 34 -19.91 9.72 10.09
C LEU A 34 -19.77 9.04 8.73
N LEU A 35 -20.53 9.49 7.72
CA LEU A 35 -20.47 8.95 6.36
C LEU A 35 -19.15 9.26 5.64
N VAL A 36 -18.40 10.26 6.11
CA VAL A 36 -17.06 10.60 5.62
C VAL A 36 -15.98 9.92 6.48
N MET A 37 -16.11 10.02 7.80
CA MET A 37 -15.07 9.59 8.75
C MET A 37 -14.92 8.07 8.79
N ILE A 38 -16.02 7.32 8.77
CA ILE A 38 -15.97 5.84 8.87
C ILE A 38 -15.30 5.23 7.64
N PRO A 39 -15.74 5.51 6.39
CA PRO A 39 -15.09 4.94 5.21
C PRO A 39 -13.62 5.37 5.08
N SER A 40 -13.32 6.64 5.33
CA SER A 40 -11.95 7.15 5.28
C SER A 40 -11.05 6.50 6.34
N GLY A 41 -11.59 6.28 7.54
CA GLY A 41 -10.90 5.58 8.62
C GLY A 41 -10.62 4.11 8.28
N ILE A 42 -11.60 3.42 7.67
CA ILE A 42 -11.42 2.03 7.19
C ILE A 42 -10.32 1.98 6.12
N PHE A 43 -10.37 2.88 5.13
CA PHE A 43 -9.34 2.96 4.09
C PHE A 43 -7.94 3.16 4.69
N ALA A 44 -7.79 4.14 5.58
CA ALA A 44 -6.51 4.45 6.22
C ALA A 44 -6.02 3.29 7.08
N LEU A 45 -6.90 2.65 7.87
CA LEU A 45 -6.56 1.51 8.70
C LEU A 45 -6.10 0.31 7.87
N VAL A 46 -6.89 -0.11 6.87
CA VAL A 46 -6.56 -1.28 6.03
C VAL A 46 -5.25 -1.06 5.29
N SER A 47 -5.07 0.10 4.67
CA SER A 47 -3.83 0.41 3.96
C SER A 47 -2.63 0.50 4.91
N TRP A 48 -2.79 1.07 6.11
CA TRP A 48 -1.75 1.10 7.14
C TRP A 48 -1.37 -0.30 7.65
N VAL A 49 -2.37 -1.14 7.92
CA VAL A 49 -2.16 -2.51 8.38
C VAL A 49 -1.35 -3.30 7.36
N LEU A 50 -1.65 -3.13 6.07
CA LEU A 50 -0.95 -3.82 4.98
C LEU A 50 0.49 -3.36 4.80
N ILE A 51 0.80 -2.10 5.09
CA ILE A 51 2.17 -1.58 4.97
C ILE A 51 2.98 -1.71 6.25
N SER A 52 2.42 -1.91 7.44
CA SER A 52 3.21 -1.78 8.69
C SER A 52 4.19 -2.93 8.97
N VAL A 53 5.39 -2.57 9.46
CA VAL A 53 6.49 -3.52 9.79
C VAL A 53 6.08 -4.47 10.91
N GLN A 54 5.49 -3.93 11.99
CA GLN A 54 5.22 -4.69 13.20
C GLN A 54 4.21 -5.80 12.93
N LEU A 55 3.23 -5.53 12.05
CA LEU A 55 2.24 -6.52 11.64
C LEU A 55 2.79 -7.48 10.59
N TYR A 56 3.84 -7.09 9.84
CA TYR A 56 4.54 -8.02 8.96
C TYR A 56 5.25 -9.13 9.76
N GLN A 57 5.87 -8.80 10.90
CA GLN A 57 6.51 -9.79 11.78
C GLN A 57 5.49 -10.70 12.51
N HIS A 58 4.24 -10.27 12.64
CA HIS A 58 3.17 -11.00 13.33
C HIS A 58 1.97 -11.23 12.40
N PRO A 59 2.01 -12.25 11.52
CA PRO A 59 0.97 -12.48 10.51
C PRO A 59 -0.41 -12.72 11.12
N GLU A 60 -0.49 -13.35 12.29
CA GLU A 60 -1.76 -13.58 13.00
C GLU A 60 -2.45 -12.28 13.39
N LEU A 61 -1.71 -11.31 13.91
CA LEU A 61 -2.26 -10.01 14.31
C LEU A 61 -2.71 -9.20 13.09
N ARG A 62 -1.95 -9.27 11.98
CA ARG A 62 -2.32 -8.65 10.71
C ARG A 62 -3.65 -9.19 10.18
N MET A 63 -3.79 -10.52 10.15
CA MET A 63 -5.00 -11.18 9.67
C MET A 63 -6.20 -10.92 10.60
N PHE A 64 -5.97 -10.88 11.91
CA PHE A 64 -7.00 -10.53 12.89
C PHE A 64 -7.53 -9.10 12.69
N LEU A 65 -6.66 -8.11 12.45
CA LEU A 65 -7.06 -6.73 12.21
C LEU A 65 -7.81 -6.54 10.88
N LEU A 66 -7.37 -7.21 9.82
CA LEU A 66 -8.07 -7.20 8.53
C LEU A 66 -9.42 -7.91 8.61
N GLY A 67 -9.46 -9.08 9.28
CA GLY A 67 -10.66 -9.86 9.49
C GLY A 67 -11.70 -9.12 10.32
N SER A 68 -11.29 -8.53 11.45
CA SER A 68 -12.19 -7.74 12.30
C SER A 68 -12.78 -6.53 11.56
N THR A 69 -11.97 -5.80 10.79
CA THR A 69 -12.44 -4.68 9.96
C THR A 69 -13.46 -5.15 8.91
N THR A 70 -13.21 -6.29 8.28
CA THR A 70 -14.14 -6.91 7.31
C THR A 70 -15.46 -7.29 7.98
N VAL A 71 -15.41 -7.91 9.15
CA VAL A 71 -16.62 -8.25 9.94
C VAL A 71 -17.43 -7.01 10.27
N VAL A 72 -16.80 -5.90 10.68
CA VAL A 72 -17.50 -4.63 10.95
C VAL A 72 -18.24 -4.13 9.70
N VAL A 73 -17.60 -4.15 8.53
CA VAL A 73 -18.25 -3.76 7.26
C VAL A 73 -19.44 -4.66 6.93
N LEU A 74 -19.31 -5.98 7.16
CA LEU A 74 -20.41 -6.92 6.95
C LEU A 74 -21.58 -6.69 7.92
N LEU A 75 -21.32 -6.35 9.18
CA LEU A 75 -22.35 -6.00 10.15
C LEU A 75 -23.12 -4.74 9.73
N VAL A 76 -22.44 -3.73 9.18
CA VAL A 76 -23.08 -2.54 8.59
C VAL A 76 -23.96 -2.94 7.39
N GLY A 77 -23.51 -3.89 6.56
CA GLY A 77 -24.30 -4.45 5.46
C GLY A 77 -25.57 -5.18 5.94
N ILE A 78 -25.46 -5.98 7.01
CA ILE A 78 -26.62 -6.63 7.64
C ILE A 78 -27.59 -5.58 8.16
N ALA A 79 -27.11 -4.51 8.81
CA ALA A 79 -27.96 -3.41 9.25
C ALA A 79 -28.71 -2.74 8.09
N ALA A 80 -28.05 -2.55 6.94
CA ALA A 80 -28.68 -2.04 5.72
C ALA A 80 -29.79 -2.97 5.20
N LEU A 81 -29.56 -4.28 5.18
CA LEU A 81 -30.57 -5.28 4.78
C LEU A 81 -31.76 -5.32 5.74
N LEU A 82 -31.51 -5.22 7.05
CA LEU A 82 -32.57 -5.15 8.06
C LEU A 82 -33.38 -3.86 7.93
N ALA A 83 -32.73 -2.73 7.65
CA ALA A 83 -33.40 -1.45 7.39
C ALA A 83 -34.27 -1.53 6.12
N ARG A 84 -33.79 -2.16 5.05
CA ARG A 84 -34.57 -2.45 3.84
C ARG A 84 -35.82 -3.28 4.15
N GLY A 85 -35.67 -4.35 4.92
CA GLY A 85 -36.79 -5.22 5.31
C GLY A 85 -37.85 -4.48 6.14
N ARG A 86 -37.44 -3.59 7.06
CA ARG A 86 -38.34 -2.74 7.83
C ARG A 86 -39.10 -1.75 6.95
N TRP A 87 -38.41 -1.12 6.01
CA TRP A 87 -39.02 -0.19 5.05
C TRP A 87 -40.07 -0.89 4.17
N LEU A 88 -39.74 -2.04 3.56
CA LEU A 88 -40.67 -2.79 2.73
C LEU A 88 -41.92 -3.27 3.48
N ARG A 89 -41.79 -3.69 4.74
CA ARG A 89 -42.92 -4.20 5.55
C ARG A 89 -43.83 -3.11 6.12
N LYS A 90 -43.28 -1.93 6.45
CA LYS A 90 -44.00 -0.86 7.17
C LYS A 90 -44.18 0.42 6.36
N GLY A 91 -43.64 0.50 5.14
CA GLY A 91 -43.63 1.71 4.30
C GLY A 91 -44.99 2.19 3.82
N GLY A 92 -46.02 1.33 3.80
CA GLY A 92 -47.39 1.70 3.42
C GLY A 92 -48.23 2.38 4.50
N ARG A 93 -47.72 2.58 5.73
CA ARG A 93 -48.46 3.28 6.80
C ARG A 93 -48.22 4.80 6.72
N VAL A 94 -49.31 5.56 6.63
CA VAL A 94 -49.35 7.04 6.52
C VAL A 94 -48.43 7.70 7.56
N GLY A 95 -47.41 8.44 7.10
CA GLY A 95 -46.47 9.23 7.91
C GLY A 95 -45.18 8.52 8.38
N GLY A 96 -45.11 7.18 8.35
CA GLY A 96 -43.93 6.42 8.82
C GLY A 96 -42.91 6.05 7.75
N GLY A 97 -43.32 6.06 6.48
CA GLY A 97 -42.50 5.59 5.34
C GLY A 97 -41.23 6.40 5.11
N GLU A 98 -41.31 7.73 5.21
CA GLU A 98 -40.18 8.63 4.91
C GLU A 98 -39.01 8.47 5.90
N ARG A 99 -39.32 8.38 7.21
CA ARG A 99 -38.29 8.16 8.25
C ARG A 99 -37.58 6.81 8.07
N LEU A 100 -38.34 5.76 7.73
CA LEU A 100 -37.79 4.43 7.48
C LEU A 100 -36.94 4.39 6.20
N PHE A 101 -37.35 5.12 5.15
CA PHE A 101 -36.58 5.25 3.93
C PHE A 101 -35.24 5.96 4.15
N LYS A 102 -35.23 7.09 4.88
CA LYS A 102 -33.99 7.81 5.23
C LYS A 102 -33.00 6.91 5.98
N GLY A 103 -33.50 6.11 6.92
CA GLY A 103 -32.68 5.12 7.64
C GLY A 103 -32.09 4.06 6.70
N PHE A 104 -32.89 3.49 5.80
CA PHE A 104 -32.40 2.53 4.79
C PHE A 104 -31.34 3.15 3.86
N ALA A 105 -31.59 4.36 3.35
CA ALA A 105 -30.67 5.07 2.47
C ALA A 105 -29.32 5.35 3.15
N TRP A 106 -29.34 5.80 4.42
CA TRP A 106 -28.13 6.07 5.19
C TRP A 106 -27.30 4.80 5.42
N TRP A 107 -27.91 3.71 5.89
CA TRP A 107 -27.20 2.44 6.10
C TRP A 107 -26.63 1.87 4.79
N SER A 108 -27.37 2.00 3.69
CA SER A 108 -26.93 1.53 2.37
C SER A 108 -25.75 2.35 1.84
N ALA A 109 -25.81 3.68 1.99
CA ALA A 109 -24.71 4.57 1.59
C ALA A 109 -23.45 4.32 2.43
N LEU A 110 -23.60 4.19 3.76
CA LEU A 110 -22.48 3.86 4.65
C LEU A 110 -21.85 2.51 4.29
N PHE A 111 -22.67 1.48 4.04
CA PHE A 111 -22.17 0.17 3.61
C PHE A 111 -21.42 0.25 2.28
N ALA A 112 -22.00 0.88 1.26
CA ALA A 112 -21.40 0.99 -0.06
C ALA A 112 -20.04 1.71 -0.03
N LEU A 113 -19.96 2.84 0.70
CA LEU A 113 -18.71 3.59 0.86
C LEU A 113 -17.68 2.83 1.70
N SER A 114 -18.11 2.14 2.75
CA SER A 114 -17.19 1.36 3.61
C SER A 114 -16.64 0.14 2.87
N LEU A 115 -17.47 -0.53 2.05
CA LEU A 115 -17.05 -1.65 1.23
C LEU A 115 -16.08 -1.21 0.13
N SER A 116 -16.36 -0.10 -0.57
CA SER A 116 -15.44 0.43 -1.58
C SER A 116 -14.12 0.89 -0.95
N ALA A 117 -14.17 1.53 0.22
CA ALA A 117 -12.98 1.90 1.00
C ALA A 117 -12.14 0.68 1.41
N LEU A 118 -12.77 -0.41 1.84
CA LEU A 118 -12.08 -1.66 2.20
C LEU A 118 -11.36 -2.27 0.99
N VAL A 119 -12.03 -2.35 -0.16
CA VAL A 119 -11.44 -2.89 -1.39
C VAL A 119 -10.31 -2.00 -1.89
N ALA A 120 -10.55 -0.69 -2.01
CA ALA A 120 -9.56 0.28 -2.47
C ALA A 120 -8.34 0.32 -1.55
N GLY A 121 -8.56 0.32 -0.22
CA GLY A 121 -7.49 0.28 0.78
C GLY A 121 -6.67 -1.01 0.70
N SER A 122 -7.30 -2.14 0.40
CA SER A 122 -6.63 -3.42 0.23
C SER A 122 -5.74 -3.45 -1.02
N VAL A 123 -6.26 -2.96 -2.15
CA VAL A 123 -5.51 -2.89 -3.42
C VAL A 123 -4.33 -1.93 -3.31
N ILE A 124 -4.56 -0.70 -2.84
CA ILE A 124 -3.50 0.31 -2.70
C ILE A 124 -2.48 -0.12 -1.65
N GLY A 125 -2.93 -0.67 -0.51
CA GLY A 125 -2.03 -1.16 0.53
C GLY A 125 -1.14 -2.29 0.06
N THR A 126 -1.69 -3.27 -0.68
CA THR A 126 -0.93 -4.40 -1.22
C THR A 126 0.04 -3.96 -2.31
N GLY A 127 -0.39 -3.09 -3.24
CA GLY A 127 0.49 -2.53 -4.27
C GLY A 127 1.64 -1.75 -3.66
N ASN A 128 1.35 -0.83 -2.73
CA ASN A 128 2.37 -0.04 -2.06
C ASN A 128 3.34 -0.91 -1.24
N TYR A 129 2.84 -1.98 -0.63
CA TYR A 129 3.68 -2.96 0.05
C TYR A 129 4.65 -3.62 -0.93
N ASN A 130 4.16 -4.15 -2.04
CA ASN A 130 5.00 -4.86 -3.02
C ASN A 130 6.03 -3.94 -3.68
N ASP A 131 5.64 -2.72 -4.04
CA ASP A 131 6.49 -1.81 -4.81
C ASP A 131 7.55 -1.11 -3.96
N ASN A 132 7.21 -0.74 -2.72
CA ASN A 132 8.08 0.11 -1.89
C ASN A 132 8.56 -0.59 -0.61
N PHE A 133 7.64 -1.20 0.16
CA PHE A 133 7.97 -1.68 1.50
C PHE A 133 8.54 -3.09 1.57
N ARG A 134 8.26 -3.96 0.60
CA ARG A 134 8.71 -5.36 0.58
C ARG A 134 10.23 -5.44 0.63
N GLN A 135 10.91 -4.83 -0.33
CA GLN A 135 12.37 -4.79 -0.37
C GLN A 135 12.94 -4.09 0.87
N TYR A 136 12.30 -3.01 1.32
CA TYR A 136 12.72 -2.31 2.53
C TYR A 136 12.71 -3.24 3.76
N TYR A 137 11.64 -4.02 3.97
CA TYR A 137 11.53 -4.93 5.10
C TYR A 137 12.46 -6.12 5.01
N GLU A 138 12.53 -6.78 3.85
CA GLU A 138 13.42 -7.92 3.63
C GLU A 138 14.89 -7.56 3.91
N VAL A 139 15.32 -6.35 3.52
CA VAL A 139 16.69 -5.88 3.74
C VAL A 139 16.91 -5.30 5.14
N SER A 140 15.95 -4.57 5.69
CA SER A 140 16.12 -3.88 6.99
C SER A 140 16.25 -4.82 8.20
N THR A 141 15.80 -6.06 8.10
CA THR A 141 15.94 -7.07 9.17
C THR A 141 17.27 -7.82 9.14
N LEU A 142 18.10 -7.57 8.12
CA LEU A 142 19.38 -8.24 7.90
C LEU A 142 20.57 -7.36 8.35
N GLN A 143 21.77 -7.95 8.41
CA GLN A 143 22.98 -7.25 8.86
C GLN A 143 23.56 -6.32 7.79
N VAL A 144 24.23 -5.26 8.26
CA VAL A 144 24.93 -4.27 7.42
C VAL A 144 26.43 -4.52 7.52
N TYR A 145 27.09 -4.74 6.38
CA TYR A 145 28.52 -5.00 6.31
C TYR A 145 29.26 -3.92 5.52
N PRO A 146 30.07 -3.08 6.18
CA PRO A 146 30.91 -2.10 5.50
C PRO A 146 32.23 -2.71 4.99
N ASP A 147 32.79 -2.08 3.97
CA ASP A 147 34.12 -2.35 3.39
C ASP A 147 34.41 -3.84 3.12
N VAL A 148 33.45 -4.53 2.50
CA VAL A 148 33.61 -5.94 2.12
C VAL A 148 34.52 -6.06 0.90
N ASN A 149 35.57 -6.87 1.03
CA ASN A 149 36.45 -7.23 -0.07
C ASN A 149 35.93 -8.51 -0.75
N PRO A 150 35.47 -8.45 -2.02
CA PRO A 150 34.90 -9.61 -2.70
C PRO A 150 35.94 -10.65 -3.14
N ALA A 151 37.25 -10.34 -3.09
CA ALA A 151 38.32 -11.30 -3.36
C ALA A 151 38.72 -12.14 -2.14
N ARG A 152 38.50 -11.63 -0.93
CA ARG A 152 38.90 -12.28 0.34
C ARG A 152 37.73 -12.89 1.11
N THR A 153 36.55 -12.30 0.95
CA THR A 153 35.32 -12.73 1.64
C THR A 153 34.61 -13.76 0.80
N GLN A 154 34.01 -14.77 1.44
CA GLN A 154 33.18 -15.76 0.72
C GLN A 154 31.70 -15.48 0.97
N GLY A 155 30.84 -15.87 0.02
CA GLY A 155 29.39 -15.67 0.16
C GLY A 155 28.80 -16.37 1.38
N GLN A 156 29.40 -17.50 1.79
CA GLN A 156 29.00 -18.23 2.99
C GLN A 156 29.16 -17.42 4.29
N GLN A 157 30.06 -16.46 4.33
CA GLN A 157 30.29 -15.61 5.50
C GLN A 157 29.25 -14.49 5.65
N LEU A 158 28.50 -14.20 4.59
CA LEU A 158 27.58 -13.06 4.48
C LEU A 158 26.16 -13.51 4.08
N LEU A 159 25.73 -14.67 4.56
CA LEU A 159 24.39 -15.22 4.27
C LEU A 159 23.25 -14.38 4.86
N ASP A 160 23.52 -13.65 5.94
CA ASP A 160 22.61 -12.74 6.64
C ASP A 160 22.83 -11.27 6.27
N ALA A 161 23.62 -10.99 5.22
CA ALA A 161 23.88 -9.63 4.76
C ALA A 161 22.69 -9.07 3.97
N GLY A 162 22.14 -7.96 4.45
CA GLY A 162 21.11 -7.18 3.77
C GLY A 162 21.69 -6.03 2.98
N VAL A 163 22.63 -5.33 3.59
CA VAL A 163 23.32 -4.20 2.98
C VAL A 163 24.81 -4.47 3.02
N VAL A 164 25.45 -4.39 1.86
CA VAL A 164 26.89 -4.52 1.74
C VAL A 164 27.45 -3.28 1.08
N THR A 165 28.46 -2.69 1.71
CA THR A 165 29.30 -1.67 1.05
C THR A 165 30.62 -2.34 0.72
N PHE A 166 30.95 -2.42 -0.56
CA PHE A 166 32.20 -3.02 -1.01
C PHE A 166 33.38 -2.06 -0.81
N GLU A 167 34.58 -2.63 -0.69
CA GLU A 167 35.81 -1.84 -0.53
C GLU A 167 36.01 -0.88 -1.71
N MET A 168 36.71 0.23 -1.46
CA MET A 168 36.95 1.26 -2.47
C MET A 168 37.69 0.70 -3.70
N GLY A 169 37.16 0.98 -4.89
CA GLY A 169 37.69 0.47 -6.15
C GLY A 169 37.08 -0.86 -6.60
N SER A 170 36.21 -1.47 -5.79
CA SER A 170 35.39 -2.60 -6.24
C SER A 170 34.47 -2.15 -7.38
N ALA A 171 34.33 -3.00 -8.39
CA ALA A 171 33.57 -2.68 -9.59
C ALA A 171 32.85 -3.91 -10.15
N LEU A 172 31.90 -3.66 -11.04
CA LEU A 172 31.24 -4.71 -11.81
C LEU A 172 32.17 -5.20 -12.93
N ASP A 173 32.34 -6.51 -13.03
CA ASP A 173 33.02 -7.13 -14.16
C ASP A 173 32.02 -7.41 -15.30
N VAL A 174 31.72 -6.36 -16.07
CA VAL A 174 30.75 -6.42 -17.17
C VAL A 174 31.17 -7.45 -18.24
N ASN A 175 32.48 -7.69 -18.42
CA ASN A 175 32.97 -8.66 -19.40
C ASN A 175 32.60 -10.12 -19.07
N ARG A 176 32.34 -10.40 -17.78
CA ARG A 176 31.91 -11.71 -17.28
C ARG A 176 30.43 -11.72 -16.87
N SER A 177 29.66 -10.75 -17.36
CA SER A 177 28.21 -10.74 -17.16
C SER A 177 27.51 -11.78 -18.03
N MET A 178 26.35 -12.24 -17.57
CA MET A 178 25.56 -13.25 -18.26
C MET A 178 24.07 -12.96 -18.08
N GLY A 179 23.28 -13.26 -19.11
CA GLY A 179 21.83 -13.12 -19.12
C GLY A 179 21.14 -14.46 -19.36
N PHE A 180 20.21 -14.84 -18.48
CA PHE A 180 19.33 -15.99 -18.65
C PHE A 180 17.90 -15.52 -18.94
N THR A 181 17.30 -15.97 -20.03
CA THR A 181 15.92 -15.58 -20.40
C THR A 181 14.95 -16.72 -20.11
N SER A 182 13.89 -16.41 -19.36
CA SER A 182 12.74 -17.30 -19.15
C SER A 182 11.43 -16.54 -19.44
N LYS A 183 10.74 -16.00 -18.44
CA LYS A 183 9.64 -15.03 -18.62
C LYS A 183 10.15 -13.62 -18.92
N GLN A 184 11.25 -13.27 -18.29
CA GLN A 184 12.01 -12.03 -18.44
C GLN A 184 13.50 -12.37 -18.50
N THR A 185 14.34 -11.41 -18.90
CA THR A 185 15.79 -11.62 -18.96
C THR A 185 16.40 -11.30 -17.60
N TYR A 186 17.00 -12.30 -16.97
CA TYR A 186 17.69 -12.22 -15.68
C TYR A 186 19.17 -12.02 -15.91
N CYS A 187 19.68 -10.85 -15.52
CA CYS A 187 21.03 -10.39 -15.76
C CYS A 187 21.85 -10.51 -14.48
N VAL A 188 23.08 -11.01 -14.61
CA VAL A 188 24.04 -11.08 -13.50
C VAL A 188 25.41 -10.57 -13.96
N ALA A 189 26.12 -9.86 -13.09
CA ALA A 189 27.51 -9.45 -13.28
C ALA A 189 28.31 -9.69 -11.99
N PRO A 190 29.50 -10.30 -12.05
CA PRO A 190 30.32 -10.48 -10.87
C PRO A 190 30.79 -9.14 -10.31
N ILE A 191 30.84 -9.03 -8.98
CA ILE A 191 31.43 -7.90 -8.28
C ILE A 191 32.86 -8.29 -7.92
N ILE A 192 33.83 -7.55 -8.45
CA ILE A 192 35.26 -7.83 -8.26
C ILE A 192 35.92 -6.78 -7.38
N ALA A 193 37.01 -7.19 -6.73
CA ALA A 193 37.86 -6.31 -5.96
C ALA A 193 38.61 -5.36 -6.92
N PRO A 194 39.23 -4.29 -6.42
CA PRO A 194 40.02 -3.37 -7.23
C PRO A 194 41.04 -4.11 -8.10
N SER A 195 41.29 -3.61 -9.31
CA SER A 195 42.20 -4.22 -10.29
C SER A 195 43.65 -4.40 -9.81
N THR A 196 44.03 -3.74 -8.72
CA THR A 196 45.32 -3.90 -8.04
C THR A 196 45.43 -5.19 -7.24
N GLN A 197 44.31 -5.88 -7.00
CA GLN A 197 44.25 -7.15 -6.29
C GLN A 197 44.05 -8.33 -7.26
N ALA A 198 44.48 -9.51 -6.84
CA ALA A 198 44.26 -10.73 -7.61
C ALA A 198 42.75 -11.03 -7.73
N LEU A 199 42.34 -11.50 -8.91
CA LEU A 199 40.96 -11.95 -9.11
C LEU A 199 40.62 -13.08 -8.13
N PRO A 200 39.39 -13.11 -7.59
CA PRO A 200 38.96 -14.18 -6.73
C PRO A 200 39.03 -15.54 -7.44
N ALA A 201 39.43 -16.57 -6.71
CA ALA A 201 39.30 -17.95 -7.18
C ALA A 201 37.82 -18.40 -7.25
N VAL A 202 36.93 -17.75 -6.49
CA VAL A 202 35.50 -18.02 -6.41
C VAL A 202 34.71 -16.71 -6.39
N PHE A 203 33.80 -16.55 -7.35
CA PHE A 203 32.95 -15.38 -7.50
C PHE A 203 31.62 -15.63 -6.80
N ASP A 204 31.50 -15.20 -5.54
CA ASP A 204 30.26 -15.37 -4.76
C ASP A 204 29.41 -14.10 -4.74
N PHE A 205 29.95 -12.92 -5.07
CA PHE A 205 29.20 -11.67 -5.08
C PHE A 205 28.79 -11.29 -6.50
N TRP A 206 27.49 -11.12 -6.70
CA TRP A 206 26.90 -10.83 -8.00
C TRP A 206 25.96 -9.64 -7.92
N ALA A 207 26.14 -8.68 -8.81
CA ALA A 207 25.11 -7.70 -9.12
C ALA A 207 24.06 -8.37 -10.00
N ALA A 208 22.79 -8.19 -9.69
CA ALA A 208 21.69 -8.82 -10.39
C ALA A 208 20.56 -7.84 -10.67
N GLY A 209 19.83 -8.09 -11.75
CA GLY A 209 18.60 -7.37 -12.07
C GLY A 209 17.97 -7.89 -13.37
N THR A 210 16.82 -7.34 -13.73
CA THR A 210 15.99 -7.88 -14.82
C THR A 210 15.89 -6.91 -16.00
N ASN A 211 15.88 -7.43 -17.22
CA ASN A 211 15.65 -6.70 -18.48
C ASN A 211 16.65 -5.55 -18.74
N CYS A 212 17.89 -5.69 -18.29
CA CYS A 212 18.96 -4.69 -18.42
C CYS A 212 20.23 -5.24 -19.10
N CYS A 213 20.13 -6.36 -19.78
CA CYS A 213 21.18 -7.00 -20.57
C CYS A 213 20.54 -7.75 -21.75
N SER A 214 21.35 -8.05 -22.77
CA SER A 214 20.96 -8.93 -23.86
C SER A 214 21.00 -10.41 -23.44
N SER A 215 20.18 -11.25 -24.07
CA SER A 215 20.13 -12.69 -23.77
C SER A 215 21.47 -13.34 -24.15
N GLY A 216 22.21 -13.83 -23.15
CA GLY A 216 23.55 -14.41 -23.33
C GLY A 216 24.68 -13.42 -23.65
N GLY A 217 24.45 -12.11 -23.56
CA GLY A 217 25.48 -11.09 -23.81
C GLY A 217 26.24 -10.64 -22.56
N ASN A 218 27.36 -9.95 -22.79
CA ASN A 218 28.24 -9.38 -21.78
C ASN A 218 27.96 -7.88 -21.54
N ASP A 219 26.69 -7.48 -21.56
CA ASP A 219 26.25 -6.08 -21.54
C ASP A 219 25.34 -5.74 -20.34
N PHE A 220 25.84 -5.96 -19.13
CA PHE A 220 25.12 -5.60 -17.90
C PHE A 220 24.97 -4.07 -17.73
N ARG A 221 23.73 -3.60 -17.61
CA ARG A 221 23.37 -2.18 -17.43
C ARG A 221 22.39 -1.90 -16.29
N CYS A 222 22.28 -2.80 -15.32
CA CYS A 222 21.37 -2.63 -14.18
C CYS A 222 21.98 -1.74 -13.09
N GLY A 223 21.13 -0.97 -12.42
CA GLY A 223 21.51 -0.15 -11.27
C GLY A 223 22.53 0.93 -11.66
N ALA A 224 23.40 1.29 -10.72
CA ALA A 224 24.42 2.32 -10.89
C ALA A 224 25.66 1.82 -11.67
N TYR A 225 25.45 1.09 -12.78
CA TYR A 225 26.53 0.41 -13.52
C TYR A 225 27.54 1.38 -14.17
N ASP A 226 27.08 2.59 -14.51
CA ASP A 226 27.86 3.64 -15.17
C ASP A 226 28.56 4.58 -14.17
N ASN A 227 28.23 4.45 -12.89
CA ASN A 227 28.80 5.25 -11.82
C ASN A 227 30.04 4.56 -11.25
N SER A 228 31.22 5.11 -11.53
CA SER A 228 32.50 4.59 -11.04
C SER A 228 32.68 4.70 -9.51
N MET A 229 31.85 5.50 -8.84
CA MET A 229 31.84 5.63 -7.37
C MET A 229 30.85 4.68 -6.70
N ALA A 230 30.01 3.97 -7.47
CA ALA A 230 29.07 3.03 -6.90
C ALA A 230 29.80 1.83 -6.32
N ARG A 231 29.42 1.44 -5.10
CA ARG A 231 29.97 0.30 -4.36
C ARG A 231 28.99 -0.30 -3.36
N GLY A 232 27.72 0.06 -3.47
CA GLY A 232 26.65 -0.44 -2.63
C GLY A 232 25.99 -1.66 -3.25
N GLY A 233 25.72 -2.67 -2.43
CA GLY A 233 24.91 -3.82 -2.76
C GLY A 233 23.72 -3.90 -1.82
N LEU A 234 22.50 -3.81 -2.37
CA LEU A 234 21.27 -4.14 -1.64
C LEU A 234 20.90 -5.59 -1.92
N ARG A 235 20.77 -6.40 -0.88
CA ARG A 235 20.47 -7.83 -1.02
C ARG A 235 19.16 -8.04 -1.76
N LEU A 236 19.20 -8.88 -2.79
CA LEU A 236 18.01 -9.39 -3.47
C LEU A 236 17.62 -10.73 -2.85
N MET A 237 16.55 -10.74 -2.06
CA MET A 237 15.97 -11.95 -1.46
C MET A 237 14.86 -12.58 -2.32
N ASP A 238 14.67 -12.04 -3.53
CA ASP A 238 13.46 -12.27 -4.31
C ASP A 238 13.25 -13.76 -4.69
N GLN A 239 12.00 -14.11 -4.98
CA GLN A 239 11.59 -15.45 -5.44
C GLN A 239 12.34 -15.86 -6.74
N ASP A 240 12.81 -14.86 -7.47
CA ASP A 240 13.60 -14.98 -8.69
C ASP A 240 15.09 -15.30 -8.46
N ALA A 241 15.55 -15.43 -7.21
CA ALA A 241 16.91 -15.90 -6.89
C ALA A 241 17.26 -17.22 -7.60
N THR A 242 16.27 -18.08 -7.86
CA THR A 242 16.45 -19.32 -8.63
C THR A 242 16.86 -19.04 -10.07
N ASN A 243 16.22 -18.06 -10.73
CA ASN A 243 16.54 -17.69 -12.11
C ASN A 243 17.91 -16.99 -12.21
N PHE A 244 18.27 -16.17 -11.23
CA PHE A 244 19.62 -15.59 -11.15
C PHE A 244 20.70 -16.67 -10.93
N LYS A 245 20.41 -17.74 -10.17
CA LYS A 245 21.33 -18.89 -10.06
C LYS A 245 21.55 -19.59 -11.40
N LEU A 246 20.52 -19.72 -12.24
CA LEU A 246 20.67 -20.29 -13.58
C LEU A 246 21.58 -19.41 -14.45
N ALA A 247 21.45 -18.09 -14.38
CA ALA A 247 22.34 -17.16 -15.07
C ALA A 247 23.81 -17.29 -14.59
N VAL A 248 24.02 -17.44 -13.28
CA VAL A 248 25.35 -17.71 -12.72
C VAL A 248 25.90 -19.04 -13.22
N GLN A 249 25.10 -20.11 -13.24
CA GLN A 249 25.53 -21.41 -13.76
C GLN A 249 25.97 -21.33 -15.23
N GLN A 250 25.28 -20.56 -16.05
CA GLN A 250 25.69 -20.29 -17.43
C GLN A 250 27.03 -19.53 -17.48
N ALA A 251 27.20 -18.50 -16.64
CA ALA A 251 28.44 -17.74 -16.54
C ALA A 251 29.64 -18.62 -16.11
N GLN A 252 29.42 -19.54 -15.16
CA GLN A 252 30.45 -20.48 -14.68
C GLN A 252 31.00 -21.35 -15.83
N VAL A 253 30.12 -21.83 -16.70
CA VAL A 253 30.50 -22.65 -17.85
C VAL A 253 31.15 -21.78 -18.94
N ALA A 254 30.56 -20.63 -19.27
CA ALA A 254 31.02 -19.77 -20.35
C ALA A 254 32.40 -19.14 -20.09
N TYR A 255 32.67 -18.75 -18.84
CA TYR A 255 33.89 -18.04 -18.47
C TYR A 255 34.88 -18.88 -17.64
N HIS A 256 34.59 -20.17 -17.44
CA HIS A 256 35.39 -21.09 -16.63
C HIS A 256 35.66 -20.58 -15.19
N ILE A 257 34.67 -19.90 -14.60
CA ILE A 257 34.72 -19.37 -13.23
C ILE A 257 33.95 -20.27 -12.26
N LYS A 258 34.27 -20.18 -10.98
CA LYS A 258 33.57 -20.90 -9.90
C LYS A 258 32.79 -19.94 -9.03
N SER A 259 31.67 -20.41 -8.49
CA SER A 259 30.78 -19.71 -7.57
C SER A 259 30.16 -20.78 -6.68
N ALA A 260 30.48 -20.74 -5.39
CA ALA A 260 30.04 -21.78 -4.45
C ALA A 260 28.73 -21.37 -3.80
N HIS A 261 28.66 -20.13 -3.33
CA HIS A 261 27.51 -19.57 -2.62
C HIS A 261 27.15 -18.20 -3.21
N PRO A 262 26.52 -18.16 -4.40
CA PRO A 262 26.20 -16.90 -5.06
C PRO A 262 25.20 -16.08 -4.23
N LEU A 263 25.60 -14.86 -3.96
CA LEU A 263 24.85 -13.81 -3.31
C LEU A 263 24.51 -12.73 -4.33
N PHE A 264 23.23 -12.36 -4.39
CA PHE A 264 22.71 -11.40 -5.37
C PHE A 264 22.43 -10.05 -4.73
N PHE A 265 22.87 -8.99 -5.39
CA PHE A 265 22.69 -7.62 -4.95
C PHE A 265 22.20 -6.73 -6.08
N GLU A 266 21.31 -5.80 -5.77
CA GLU A 266 21.05 -4.64 -6.61
C GLU A 266 22.22 -3.66 -6.44
N TRP A 267 22.85 -3.28 -7.55
CA TRP A 267 24.03 -2.42 -7.55
C TRP A 267 23.63 -0.95 -7.46
N VAL A 268 23.99 -0.30 -6.36
CA VAL A 268 23.56 1.07 -6.04
C VAL A 268 24.74 1.91 -5.57
N SER A 269 24.63 3.24 -5.71
CA SER A 269 25.69 4.14 -5.28
C SER A 269 25.81 4.20 -3.76
N ASP A 270 24.67 4.38 -3.09
CA ASP A 270 24.56 4.39 -1.64
C ASP A 270 23.32 3.56 -1.24
N PRO A 271 23.54 2.39 -0.62
CA PRO A 271 22.45 1.49 -0.31
C PRO A 271 21.54 2.02 0.81
N ILE A 272 22.06 2.83 1.73
CA ILE A 272 21.27 3.32 2.87
C ILE A 272 20.31 4.42 2.42
N SER A 273 20.77 5.36 1.59
CA SER A 273 19.87 6.39 1.04
C SER A 273 18.83 5.80 0.10
N GLU A 274 19.19 4.84 -0.75
CA GLU A 274 18.23 4.16 -1.64
C GLU A 274 17.15 3.41 -0.85
N LEU A 275 17.55 2.71 0.21
CA LEU A 275 16.64 2.00 1.10
C LEU A 275 15.67 2.96 1.82
N ASN A 276 16.19 4.09 2.30
CA ASN A 276 15.36 5.14 2.92
C ASN A 276 14.44 5.83 1.90
N ALA A 277 14.90 6.04 0.67
CA ALA A 277 14.09 6.60 -0.41
C ALA A 277 12.88 5.73 -0.72
N LYS A 278 13.03 4.39 -0.78
CA LYS A 278 11.91 3.45 -0.95
C LYS A 278 10.89 3.57 0.17
N LYS A 279 11.35 3.66 1.43
CA LYS A 279 10.47 3.89 2.59
C LYS A 279 9.71 5.22 2.48
N ASP A 280 10.42 6.30 2.18
CA ASP A 280 9.82 7.64 2.09
C ASP A 280 8.84 7.74 0.92
N GLN A 281 9.14 7.11 -0.21
CA GLN A 281 8.23 6.97 -1.34
C GLN A 281 6.97 6.21 -0.92
N GLY A 282 7.11 5.06 -0.25
CA GLY A 282 5.95 4.30 0.25
C GLY A 282 5.08 5.09 1.23
N LEU A 283 5.69 5.87 2.12
CA LEU A 283 4.97 6.78 3.04
C LEU A 283 4.28 7.92 2.28
N SER A 284 4.91 8.46 1.24
CA SER A 284 4.32 9.51 0.42
C SER A 284 3.09 9.02 -0.34
N VAL A 285 3.14 7.81 -0.90
CA VAL A 285 2.02 7.14 -1.59
C VAL A 285 0.87 6.91 -0.61
N TYR A 286 1.16 6.42 0.59
CA TYR A 286 0.16 6.24 1.64
C TYR A 286 -0.53 7.57 2.00
N LYS A 287 0.24 8.63 2.32
CA LYS A 287 -0.32 9.94 2.67
C LYS A 287 -1.19 10.53 1.56
N ARG A 288 -0.70 10.49 0.31
CA ARG A 288 -1.45 10.97 -0.87
C ARG A 288 -2.74 10.20 -1.07
N SER A 289 -2.70 8.87 -0.91
CA SER A 289 -3.87 7.99 -1.08
C SER A 289 -4.93 8.25 -0.01
N VAL A 290 -4.53 8.46 1.25
CA VAL A 290 -5.47 8.81 2.34
C VAL A 290 -6.12 10.17 2.09
N CYS A 291 -5.33 11.19 1.73
CA CYS A 291 -5.88 12.52 1.40
C CYS A 291 -6.87 12.45 0.23
N LEU A 292 -6.55 11.67 -0.81
CA LEU A 292 -7.44 11.48 -1.95
C LEU A 292 -8.72 10.73 -1.57
N ALA A 293 -8.64 9.68 -0.74
CA ALA A 293 -9.82 8.95 -0.27
C ALA A 293 -10.75 9.85 0.56
N VAL A 294 -10.20 10.70 1.44
CA VAL A 294 -10.98 11.69 2.19
C VAL A 294 -11.63 12.71 1.25
N GLY A 295 -10.89 13.23 0.26
CA GLY A 295 -11.43 14.17 -0.72
C GLY A 295 -12.57 13.58 -1.58
N VAL A 296 -12.40 12.33 -2.04
CA VAL A 296 -13.41 11.62 -2.83
C VAL A 296 -14.66 11.34 -2.02
N THR A 297 -14.52 10.85 -0.79
CA THR A 297 -15.67 10.60 0.09
C THR A 297 -16.41 11.90 0.41
N LEU A 298 -15.69 12.96 0.79
CA LEU A 298 -16.28 14.30 0.97
C LEU A 298 -17.04 14.79 -0.26
N GLY A 299 -16.47 14.61 -1.45
CA GLY A 299 -17.11 14.99 -2.72
C GLY A 299 -18.41 14.23 -2.97
N ILE A 300 -18.41 12.90 -2.79
CA ILE A 300 -19.60 12.06 -2.95
C ILE A 300 -20.71 12.47 -1.96
N VAL A 301 -20.36 12.69 -0.68
CA VAL A 301 -21.32 13.09 0.35
C VAL A 301 -21.90 14.48 0.05
N SER A 302 -21.05 15.42 -0.38
CA SER A 302 -21.47 16.79 -0.72
C SER A 302 -22.42 16.82 -1.91
N ILE A 303 -22.13 16.06 -2.97
CA ILE A 303 -23.00 15.93 -4.15
C ILE A 303 -24.34 15.30 -3.75
N GLY A 304 -24.31 14.22 -2.95
CA GLY A 304 -25.53 13.58 -2.46
C GLY A 304 -26.40 14.53 -1.62
N PHE A 305 -25.77 15.36 -0.78
CA PHE A 305 -26.46 16.37 0.01
C PHE A 305 -27.09 17.46 -0.86
N VAL A 306 -26.35 18.01 -1.84
CA VAL A 306 -26.87 19.02 -2.76
C VAL A 306 -28.05 18.49 -3.58
N TYR A 307 -27.95 17.25 -4.09
CA TYR A 307 -29.04 16.62 -4.83
C TYR A 307 -30.29 16.46 -3.96
N PHE A 308 -30.12 15.98 -2.73
CA PHE A 308 -31.22 15.88 -1.77
C PHE A 308 -31.85 17.23 -1.46
N TRP A 309 -31.04 18.27 -1.29
CA TRP A 309 -31.53 19.63 -1.03
C TRP A 309 -32.33 20.19 -2.22
N LEU A 310 -31.82 20.05 -3.44
CA LEU A 310 -32.48 20.53 -4.66
C LEU A 310 -33.81 19.81 -4.90
N SER A 311 -33.86 18.49 -4.70
CA SER A 311 -35.10 17.70 -4.88
C SER A 311 -36.24 18.16 -3.97
N ARG A 312 -35.92 18.79 -2.83
CA ARG A 312 -36.91 19.30 -1.87
C ARG A 312 -37.44 20.69 -2.22
N HIS A 313 -36.84 21.39 -3.19
CA HIS A 313 -37.29 22.73 -3.61
C HIS A 313 -38.03 22.71 -4.95
N THR A 314 -37.99 21.59 -5.66
CA THR A 314 -38.72 21.37 -6.91
C THR A 314 -40.12 20.80 -6.73
N ASP A 315 -40.44 20.29 -5.52
CA ASP A 315 -41.77 19.82 -5.10
C ASP A 315 -42.53 20.92 -4.33
#